data_AF-A0A151JB51-F1
#
_entry.id   AF-A0A151JB51-F1
#
_cell.length_a   1.000
_cell.length_b   1.000
_cell.length_c   1.000
_cell.angle_alpha   90.00
_cell.angle_beta   90.00
_cell.angle_gamma   90.00
#
_symmetry.space_group_name_H-M   'P 1'
#
loop_
_entity.id
_entity.type
_entity.pdbx_description
1 polymer ?
#
loop_
_entity_poly.entity_id
_entity_poly.type
_entity_poly.pdbx_seq_one_letter_code
_entity_poly.pdbx_strand_id
1 'polypeptide(L)'
;MVKSFHNFVQLCSTRWLCRYNVINVLLEHYNELKTYFEVVNKKKCYTARMLNEILHDEVNYLYLIILKPVLYELNKVNCIFQLNYVEID
;
A
#
# COMPACT_ATOMS: atom_id res chain seq x y z
N MET A 1 -25.56 -7.42 16.53
CA MET A 1 -24.99 -6.30 15.75
C MET A 1 -23.80 -6.84 14.98
N VAL A 2 -23.99 -7.21 13.71
CA VAL A 2 -22.94 -7.80 12.86
C VAL A 2 -21.97 -6.67 12.48
N LYS A 3 -20.70 -6.79 12.87
CA LYS A 3 -19.66 -5.84 12.43
C LYS A 3 -19.49 -6.03 10.92
N SER A 4 -19.97 -5.06 10.14
CA SER A 4 -19.65 -4.96 8.72
C SER A 4 -18.17 -4.63 8.62
N PHE A 5 -17.38 -5.61 8.20
CA PHE A 5 -16.01 -5.37 7.78
C PHE A 5 -16.06 -4.50 6.52
N HIS A 6 -15.25 -3.44 6.47
CA HIS A 6 -15.09 -2.67 5.24
C HIS A 6 -14.65 -3.62 4.12
N ASN A 7 -15.47 -3.74 3.09
CA ASN A 7 -15.12 -4.48 1.90
C ASN A 7 -13.94 -3.76 1.25
N PHE A 8 -12.76 -4.36 1.30
CA PHE A 8 -11.61 -3.88 0.54
C PHE A 8 -11.95 -4.01 -0.94
N VAL A 9 -12.18 -2.86 -1.59
CA VAL A 9 -12.44 -2.81 -3.02
C VAL A 9 -11.20 -3.31 -3.76
N GLN A 10 -11.36 -4.34 -4.58
CA GLN A 10 -10.29 -4.81 -5.45
C GLN A 10 -10.02 -3.75 -6.52
N LEU A 11 -8.91 -3.02 -6.38
CA LEU A 11 -8.57 -1.90 -7.26
C LEU A 11 -8.11 -2.35 -8.66
N CYS A 12 -7.74 -3.63 -8.85
CA CYS A 12 -7.24 -4.16 -10.12
C CYS A 12 -7.30 -5.70 -10.16
N SER A 13 -7.52 -6.29 -11.34
CA SER A 13 -7.46 -7.75 -11.55
C SER A 13 -6.02 -8.29 -11.38
N THR A 14 -5.01 -7.48 -11.71
CA THR A 14 -3.60 -7.86 -11.67
C THR A 14 -2.86 -7.16 -10.53
N ARG A 15 -2.41 -7.91 -9.51
CA ARG A 15 -1.77 -7.41 -8.27
C ARG A 15 -0.64 -6.38 -8.43
N TRP A 16 0.02 -6.30 -9.59
CA TRP A 16 1.07 -5.32 -9.85
C TRP A 16 0.53 -3.90 -10.14
N LEU A 17 -0.69 -3.79 -10.68
CA LEU A 17 -1.32 -2.53 -11.04
C LEU A 17 -1.75 -1.70 -9.82
N CYS A 18 -2.00 -2.37 -8.70
CA CYS A 18 -2.39 -1.72 -7.45
C CYS A 18 -1.19 -1.20 -6.63
N ARG A 19 0.06 -1.46 -7.05
CA ARG A 19 1.25 -1.19 -6.23
C ARG A 19 1.50 0.29 -6.00
N TYR A 20 1.22 1.15 -6.99
CA TYR A 20 1.33 2.60 -6.80
C TYR A 20 0.42 3.09 -5.67
N ASN A 21 -0.86 2.72 -5.70
CA ASN A 21 -1.83 3.14 -4.69
C ASN A 21 -1.45 2.65 -3.28
N VAL A 22 -0.97 1.40 -3.17
CA VAL A 22 -0.49 0.85 -1.89
C VAL A 22 0.69 1.67 -1.36
N ILE A 23 1.70 1.94 -2.19
CA ILE A 23 2.86 2.74 -1.77
C ILE A 23 2.45 4.18 -1.43
N ASN A 24 1.52 4.76 -2.19
CA ASN A 24 1.02 6.10 -1.92
C ASN A 24 0.36 6.20 -0.53
N VAL A 25 -0.58 5.30 -0.22
CA VAL A 25 -1.27 5.25 1.08
C VAL A 25 -0.30 4.94 2.22
N LEU A 26 0.66 4.03 1.98
CA LEU A 26 1.65 3.66 3.00
C LEU A 26 2.59 4.82 3.34
N LEU A 27 3.02 5.59 2.35
CA LEU A 27 3.86 6.79 2.57
C LEU A 27 3.06 7.95 3.18
N GLU A 28 1.80 8.11 2.80
CA GLU A 28 0.90 9.14 3.35
C GLU A 28 0.66 8.95 4.85
N HIS A 29 0.50 7.71 5.30
CA HIS A 29 0.25 7.36 6.71
C HIS A 29 1.45 6.73 7.42
N TYR A 30 2.66 6.98 6.93
CA TYR A 30 3.86 6.28 7.39
C TYR A 30 4.12 6.49 8.89
N ASN A 31 3.96 7.73 9.37
CA ASN A 31 4.21 8.10 10.76
C ASN A 31 3.16 7.52 11.72
N GLU A 32 1.89 7.52 11.30
CA GLU A 32 0.78 6.93 12.04
C GLU A 32 0.95 5.42 12.17
N LEU A 33 1.35 4.75 11.09
CA LEU A 33 1.67 3.32 11.10
C LEU A 33 2.86 3.02 12.03
N LYS A 34 3.95 3.80 11.93
CA LYS A 34 5.13 3.68 12.79
C LYS A 34 4.74 3.77 14.26
N THR A 35 3.97 4.80 14.62
CA THR A 35 3.46 5.01 15.99
C THR A 35 2.54 3.87 16.45
N TYR A 36 1.62 3.43 15.58
CA TYR A 36 0.69 2.34 15.89
C TYR A 36 1.44 1.03 16.20
N PHE A 37 2.37 0.65 15.33
CA PHE A 37 3.13 -0.58 15.50
C PHE A 37 4.13 -0.51 16.66
N GLU A 38 4.62 0.67 17.03
CA GLU A 38 5.43 0.85 18.24
C GLU A 38 4.63 0.52 19.51
N VAL A 39 3.37 0.96 19.59
CA VAL A 39 2.46 0.64 20.70
C VAL A 39 2.09 -0.84 20.70
N VAL A 40 1.77 -1.41 19.53
CA VAL A 40 1.30 -2.79 19.39
C VAL A 40 2.43 -3.81 19.55
N ASN A 41 3.69 -3.46 19.25
CA ASN A 41 4.86 -4.33 19.43
C ASN A 41 5.02 -4.83 20.88
N LYS A 42 4.46 -4.12 21.86
CA LYS A 42 4.42 -4.56 23.27
C LYS A 42 3.55 -5.81 23.49
N LYS A 43 2.68 -6.14 22.54
CA LYS A 43 1.88 -7.39 22.54
C LYS A 43 2.73 -8.48 21.88
N LYS A 44 2.71 -9.72 22.41
CA LYS A 44 3.47 -10.90 21.91
C LYS A 44 3.03 -11.38 20.51
N CYS A 45 2.93 -10.48 19.54
CA CYS A 45 2.54 -10.72 18.16
C CYS A 45 3.78 -10.57 17.26
N TYR A 46 4.22 -11.68 16.66
CA TYR A 46 5.38 -11.70 15.78
C TYR A 46 5.23 -10.73 14.60
N THR A 47 4.05 -10.71 13.96
CA THR A 47 3.78 -9.85 12.81
C THR A 47 3.87 -8.38 13.17
N ALA A 48 3.36 -7.98 14.33
CA ALA A 48 3.44 -6.59 14.80
C ALA A 48 4.90 -6.16 15.04
N ARG A 49 5.72 -7.06 15.61
CA ARG A 49 7.15 -6.80 15.80
C ARG A 49 7.88 -6.62 14.47
N MET A 50 7.67 -7.54 13.53
CA MET A 50 8.27 -7.47 12.20
C MET A 50 7.87 -6.19 11.45
N LEU A 51 6.59 -5.81 11.49
CA LEU A 51 6.12 -4.58 10.88
C LEU A 51 6.70 -3.33 11.56
N ASN A 52 6.84 -3.35 12.88
CA ASN A 52 7.49 -2.28 13.62
C ASN A 52 8.96 -2.11 13.18
N GLU A 53 9.70 -3.21 13.07
CA GLU A 53 11.09 -3.20 12.60
C GLU A 53 11.21 -2.64 11.18
N ILE A 54 10.35 -3.10 10.25
CA ILE A 54 10.34 -2.64 8.85
C ILE A 54 10.05 -1.14 8.75
N LEU A 55 9.10 -0.61 9.54
CA LEU A 55 8.71 0.81 9.53
C LEU A 55 9.71 1.74 10.25
N HIS A 56 10.62 1.18 11.04
CA HIS A 56 11.69 1.94 11.70
C HIS A 56 13.03 1.87 10.96
N ASP A 57 13.11 1.05 9.91
CA ASP A 57 14.26 1.03 9.02
C ASP A 57 14.12 2.10 7.92
N GLU A 58 14.91 3.16 8.07
CA GLU A 58 14.93 4.31 7.16
C GLU A 58 15.33 3.94 5.73
N VAL A 59 16.05 2.82 5.53
CA VAL A 59 16.37 2.32 4.17
C VAL A 59 15.09 1.90 3.46
N ASN A 60 14.15 1.25 4.16
CA ASN A 60 12.87 0.85 3.59
C ASN A 60 12.01 2.08 3.26
N TYR A 61 11.99 3.09 4.13
CA TYR A 61 11.29 4.34 3.87
C TYR A 61 11.83 5.04 2.61
N LEU A 62 13.15 5.20 2.52
CA LEU A 62 13.80 5.80 1.37
C LEU A 62 13.55 5.01 0.08
N TYR A 63 13.60 3.68 0.15
CA TYR A 63 13.28 2.82 -0.99
C TYR A 63 11.86 3.05 -1.51
N LEU A 64 10.86 3.17 -0.63
CA LEU A 64 9.48 3.46 -1.01
C LEU A 64 9.32 4.85 -1.63
N ILE A 65 10.03 5.88 -1.12
CA ILE A 65 10.05 7.23 -1.71
C ILE A 65 10.58 7.18 -3.14
N ILE A 66 11.70 6.49 -3.36
CA ILE A 66 12.31 6.35 -4.69
C ILE A 66 11.41 5.56 -5.64
N LEU A 67 10.74 4.52 -5.13
CA LEU A 67 9.88 3.66 -5.93
C LEU A 67 8.57 4.34 -6.34
N LYS A 68 8.02 5.25 -5.52
CA LYS A 68 6.75 5.95 -5.78
C LYS A 68 6.68 6.61 -7.18
N PRO A 69 7.61 7.48 -7.61
CA PRO A 69 7.53 8.12 -8.93
C PRO A 69 7.64 7.11 -10.08
N VAL A 70 8.45 6.06 -9.94
CA VAL A 70 8.55 5.01 -10.97
C VAL A 70 7.22 4.29 -11.14
N LEU A 71 6.57 3.92 -10.03
CA LEU A 71 5.26 3.27 -10.08
C LEU A 71 4.15 4.20 -10.54
N TYR A 72 4.27 5.51 -10.29
CA TYR A 72 3.30 6.50 -10.77
C TYR A 72 3.22 6.50 -12.30
N GLU A 73 4.37 6.58 -12.97
CA GLU A 73 4.41 6.57 -14.45
C GLU A 73 3.87 5.25 -15.02
N LEU A 74 4.24 4.11 -14.42
CA LEU A 74 3.70 2.81 -14.82
C LEU A 74 2.18 2.72 -14.61
N ASN A 75 1.68 3.24 -13.49
CA ASN A 75 0.25 3.27 -13.21
C ASN A 75 -0.50 4.16 -14.19
N LYS A 76 0.07 5.31 -14.57
CA LYS A 76 -0.50 6.21 -15.57
C LYS A 76 -0.63 5.53 -16.93
N VAL A 77 0.43 4.85 -17.39
CA VAL A 77 0.41 4.07 -18.63
C VAL A 77 -0.67 2.98 -18.55
N ASN A 78 -0.74 2.25 -17.45
CA ASN A 78 -1.77 1.24 -17.24
C ASN A 78 -3.19 1.83 -17.29
N CYS A 79 -3.45 2.95 -16.63
CA CYS A 79 -4.75 3.61 -16.70
C CYS A 79 -5.13 3.97 -18.14
N ILE A 80 -4.18 4.44 -18.95
CA ILE A 80 -4.41 4.73 -20.38
C ILE A 80 -4.80 3.46 -21.14
N PHE A 81 -4.10 2.34 -20.92
CA PHE A 81 -4.47 1.07 -21.54
C PHE A 81 -5.89 0.63 -21.15
N GLN A 82 -6.27 0.78 -19.88
CA GLN A 82 -7.59 0.39 -19.39
C GLN A 82 -8.73 1.26 -19.93
N LEU A 83 -8.48 2.56 -20.18
CA LEU A 83 -9.49 3.46 -20.75
C LEU A 83 -9.88 3.11 -22.20
N ASN A 84 -9.00 2.43 -22.94
CA ASN A 84 -9.21 2.11 -24.36
C ASN A 84 -9.90 0.76 -24.60
N TYR A 85 -10.23 0.00 -23.56
CA TYR A 85 -11.05 -1.23 -23.64
C TYR A 85 -12.47 -0.97 -23.13
N VAL A 86 -13.13 0.06 -23.64
CA VAL A 86 -14.60 0.05 -23.66
C VAL A 86 -14.98 -1.05 -24.64
N GLU A 87 -15.40 -2.20 -24.09
CA GLU A 87 -15.93 -3.33 -24.85
C GLU A 87 -16.98 -2.82 -25.84
N ILE A 88 -16.68 -2.98 -27.14
CA ILE A 88 -17.68 -2.93 -28.19
C ILE A 88 -18.33 -4.31 -28.15
N ASP A 89 -19.42 -4.44 -27.40
CA ASP A 89 -20.41 -5.51 -27.56
C ASP A 89 -21.69 -4.91 -28.15
#